data_AF-A0A2U1ZVS8-F1
#
_entry.id   AF-A0A2U1ZVS8-F1
#
_cell.length_a   1.000
_cell.length_b   1.000
_cell.length_c   1.000
_cell.angle_alpha   90.00
_cell.angle_beta   90.00
_cell.angle_gamma   90.00
#
_symmetry.space_group_name_H-M   'P 1'
#
loop_
_entity.id
_entity.type
_entity.pdbx_description
1 polymer ?
#
loop_
_entity_poly.entity_id
_entity_poly.type
_entity_poly.pdbx_seq_one_letter_code
_entity_poly.pdbx_strand_id
1 'polypeptide(L)'
;MRRRTVDPVITSPRRRALVVPVLLAGALALTACSSSGEDPDASGAPSSSSASPSASPSATPEPSETTETSAPPSPSAEESSTTATPEPEFAVAPAAQLDAGVVAAGAPVTVQGDGPATVSFGRALVRIVATLDCSGCTGPVSLNGPDRLVGDAFGAGTGPWSGTMLVDFLSTVGDQVYVEATGPWTLELFALDDLPLTEGPTSGTGHSVLVLGGGTTGFAFHCRPVDGETCRANSYTLTGAGTIAGASSEIEETTTVDVELPAVVGIKTNGEWSVTP
;
A
#
# COMPACT_ATOMS: atom_id res chain seq x y z
N MET A 1 26.44 56.18 -19.88
CA MET A 1 26.80 54.85 -20.43
C MET A 1 25.55 53.98 -20.46
N ARG A 2 25.19 53.46 -21.63
CA ARG A 2 23.94 52.75 -21.92
C ARG A 2 24.03 51.29 -21.47
N ARG A 3 23.02 50.75 -20.78
CA ARG A 3 22.78 49.30 -20.72
C ARG A 3 21.52 49.00 -21.53
N ARG A 4 21.71 48.32 -22.66
CA ARG A 4 20.63 47.74 -23.48
C ARG A 4 20.24 46.41 -22.83
N THR A 5 18.99 46.31 -22.41
CA THR A 5 18.34 45.03 -22.09
C THR A 5 18.09 44.30 -23.41
N VAL A 6 18.56 43.07 -23.52
CA VAL A 6 18.31 42.18 -24.66
C VAL A 6 17.33 41.13 -24.16
N ASP A 7 16.10 41.14 -24.66
CA ASP A 7 15.13 40.10 -24.40
C ASP A 7 15.47 38.83 -25.21
N PRO A 8 15.39 37.63 -24.61
CA PRO A 8 15.58 36.39 -25.35
C PRO A 8 14.34 36.05 -26.18
N VAL A 9 14.56 35.84 -27.48
CA VAL A 9 13.58 35.29 -28.41
C VAL A 9 13.43 33.79 -28.13
N ILE A 10 12.31 33.39 -27.54
CA ILE A 10 11.92 31.98 -27.38
C ILE A 10 11.25 31.52 -28.68
N THR A 11 12.02 30.87 -29.55
CA THR A 11 11.50 30.13 -30.71
C THR A 11 11.04 28.74 -30.27
N SER A 12 9.72 28.52 -30.20
CA SER A 12 9.11 27.21 -29.99
C SER A 12 9.34 26.29 -31.20
N PRO A 13 9.84 25.05 -31.02
CA PRO A 13 9.92 24.09 -32.11
C PRO A 13 8.52 23.55 -32.45
N ARG A 14 8.07 23.79 -33.68
CA ARG A 14 6.91 23.13 -34.30
C ARG A 14 7.16 21.62 -34.34
N ARG A 15 6.57 20.86 -33.41
CA ARG A 15 6.47 19.41 -33.51
C ARG A 15 5.53 19.06 -34.66
N ARG A 16 6.08 18.44 -35.71
CA ARG A 16 5.31 17.85 -36.81
C ARG A 16 4.59 16.63 -36.25
N ALA A 17 3.27 16.67 -36.23
CA ALA A 17 2.42 15.52 -35.93
C ALA A 17 2.63 14.46 -37.01
N LEU A 18 3.15 13.30 -36.62
CA LEU A 18 3.28 12.14 -37.48
C LEU A 18 2.01 11.31 -37.28
N VAL A 19 1.08 11.44 -38.21
CA VAL A 19 -0.17 10.67 -38.26
C VAL A 19 0.19 9.25 -38.70
N VAL A 20 0.07 8.28 -37.80
CA VAL A 20 0.19 6.85 -38.13
C VAL A 20 -1.21 6.34 -38.49
N PRO A 21 -1.42 5.77 -39.70
CA PRO A 21 -2.70 5.18 -40.07
C PRO A 21 -2.87 3.82 -39.39
N VAL A 22 -3.93 3.68 -38.59
CA VAL A 22 -4.40 2.39 -38.07
C VAL A 22 -5.16 1.68 -39.17
N LEU A 23 -4.60 0.54 -39.62
CA LEU A 23 -5.24 -0.39 -40.54
C LEU A 23 -6.30 -1.21 -39.78
N LEU A 24 -7.57 -0.93 -40.08
CA LEU A 24 -8.72 -1.70 -39.64
C LEU A 24 -8.90 -2.93 -40.55
N ALA A 25 -8.75 -4.12 -39.98
CA ALA A 25 -9.30 -5.38 -40.48
C ALA A 25 -9.69 -6.18 -39.22
N GLY A 26 -10.93 -6.57 -38.94
CA GLY A 26 -12.02 -6.91 -39.83
C GLY A 26 -12.17 -8.43 -39.86
N ALA A 27 -12.80 -9.02 -38.84
CA ALA A 27 -13.35 -10.38 -38.93
C ALA A 27 -14.52 -10.54 -37.93
N LEU A 28 -15.72 -10.67 -38.50
CA LEU A 28 -16.93 -11.13 -37.85
C LEU A 28 -16.80 -12.60 -37.41
N ALA A 29 -17.34 -12.93 -36.23
CA ALA A 29 -17.97 -14.23 -36.01
C ALA A 29 -19.16 -14.05 -35.04
N LEU A 30 -20.35 -14.09 -35.61
CA LEU A 30 -21.63 -14.24 -34.92
C LEU A 30 -21.75 -15.68 -34.41
N THR A 31 -21.95 -15.86 -33.11
CA THR A 31 -22.55 -17.10 -32.60
C THR A 31 -23.50 -16.76 -31.47
N ALA A 32 -24.78 -16.73 -31.85
CA ALA A 32 -25.91 -16.74 -30.94
C ALA A 32 -26.14 -18.17 -30.44
N CYS A 33 -26.27 -18.33 -29.13
CA CYS A 33 -27.04 -19.43 -28.55
C CYS A 33 -27.91 -18.85 -27.45
N SER A 34 -29.19 -18.70 -27.80
CA SER A 34 -30.30 -18.62 -26.87
C SER A 34 -30.38 -19.91 -26.05
N SER A 35 -30.56 -19.79 -24.74
CA SER A 35 -31.24 -20.81 -23.95
C SER A 35 -32.08 -20.13 -22.88
N SER A 36 -33.38 -20.09 -23.14
CA SER A 36 -34.45 -19.83 -22.19
C SER A 36 -34.66 -21.05 -21.28
N GLY A 37 -35.06 -20.82 -20.04
CA GLY A 37 -35.53 -21.83 -19.08
C GLY A 37 -35.50 -21.23 -17.67
N GLU A 38 -36.60 -20.62 -17.24
CA GLU A 38 -37.66 -21.23 -16.41
C GLU A 38 -37.35 -21.11 -14.91
N ASP A 39 -38.05 -20.17 -14.27
CA ASP A 39 -38.26 -20.06 -12.82
C ASP A 39 -38.80 -21.38 -12.23
N PRO A 40 -38.54 -21.64 -10.93
CA PRO A 40 -39.64 -21.37 -10.00
C PRO A 40 -39.23 -20.79 -8.63
N ASP A 41 -40.15 -19.97 -8.15
CA ASP A 41 -40.54 -19.70 -6.77
C ASP A 41 -39.80 -20.46 -5.65
N ALA A 42 -39.17 -19.68 -4.75
CA ALA A 42 -39.02 -20.06 -3.36
C ALA A 42 -39.30 -18.86 -2.46
N SER A 43 -40.60 -18.67 -2.18
CA SER A 43 -41.09 -17.88 -1.06
C SER A 43 -40.59 -18.49 0.26
N GLY A 44 -39.81 -17.73 1.03
CA GLY A 44 -39.40 -18.08 2.39
C GLY A 44 -39.30 -16.83 3.25
N ALA A 45 -40.41 -16.45 3.88
CA ALA A 45 -40.48 -15.42 4.92
C ALA A 45 -40.46 -16.10 6.32
N PRO A 46 -40.49 -15.34 7.44
CA PRO A 46 -39.35 -15.17 8.34
C PRO A 46 -39.48 -15.96 9.65
N SER A 47 -38.36 -16.36 10.25
CA SER A 47 -38.33 -16.89 11.61
C SER A 47 -38.01 -15.77 12.60
N SER A 48 -39.06 -15.27 13.24
CA SER A 48 -39.03 -14.50 14.48
C SER A 48 -38.58 -15.40 15.63
N SER A 49 -37.53 -15.00 16.35
CA SER A 49 -37.20 -15.54 17.68
C SER A 49 -37.03 -14.40 18.66
N SER A 50 -38.09 -14.15 19.43
CA SER A 50 -38.06 -13.34 20.64
C SER A 50 -37.56 -14.19 21.82
N ALA A 51 -36.61 -13.66 22.60
CA ALA A 51 -36.50 -13.96 24.01
C ALA A 51 -35.76 -12.83 24.75
N SER A 52 -36.53 -12.08 25.55
CA SER A 52 -36.06 -11.35 26.73
C SER A 52 -35.97 -12.35 27.89
N PRO A 53 -35.10 -12.18 28.91
CA PRO A 53 -35.39 -11.21 29.95
C PRO A 53 -34.22 -10.52 30.67
N SER A 54 -34.61 -9.39 31.25
CA SER A 54 -34.01 -8.53 32.27
C SER A 54 -33.48 -9.23 33.54
N ALA A 55 -32.31 -8.81 34.02
CA ALA A 55 -31.97 -8.79 35.45
C ALA A 55 -30.95 -7.68 35.79
N SER A 56 -31.39 -6.73 36.62
CA SER A 56 -30.64 -5.82 37.50
C SER A 56 -30.86 -6.36 38.93
N PRO A 57 -30.01 -6.17 39.99
CA PRO A 57 -29.28 -4.94 40.32
C PRO A 57 -27.92 -5.05 41.07
N SER A 58 -27.23 -3.91 41.09
CA SER A 58 -26.56 -3.20 42.22
C SER A 58 -26.01 -3.97 43.44
N ALA A 59 -24.71 -3.80 43.73
CA ALA A 59 -24.18 -3.62 45.08
C ALA A 59 -22.78 -2.96 45.09
N THR A 60 -22.71 -1.79 45.72
CA THR A 60 -21.52 -1.11 46.27
C THR A 60 -21.42 -1.49 47.76
N PRO A 61 -20.24 -1.80 48.32
CA PRO A 61 -19.59 -0.85 49.24
C PRO A 61 -18.04 -0.84 49.23
N GLU A 62 -17.57 0.14 49.99
CA GLU A 62 -16.27 0.80 50.16
C GLU A 62 -15.35 0.08 51.22
N PRO A 63 -14.34 0.72 51.82
CA PRO A 63 -12.90 0.44 51.71
C PRO A 63 -12.30 -0.35 52.90
N SER A 64 -11.00 -0.64 52.86
CA SER A 64 -10.19 -0.88 54.07
C SER A 64 -8.71 -0.54 53.85
N GLU A 65 -8.24 0.47 54.58
CA GLU A 65 -6.84 0.66 54.99
C GLU A 65 -6.36 -0.52 55.85
N THR A 66 -5.04 -0.79 55.89
CA THR A 66 -4.24 -1.11 57.10
C THR A 66 -2.79 -1.44 56.69
N THR A 67 -1.90 -0.45 56.92
CA THR A 67 -0.60 -0.50 57.64
C THR A 67 0.50 -1.55 57.34
N GLU A 68 1.66 -0.99 56.95
CA GLU A 68 2.98 -1.08 57.60
C GLU A 68 3.76 -2.41 57.83
N THR A 69 5.02 -2.36 57.35
CA THR A 69 6.27 -2.60 58.11
C THR A 69 7.10 -3.88 57.88
N SER A 70 8.41 -3.64 57.66
CA SER A 70 9.62 -4.47 57.85
C SER A 70 9.93 -5.56 56.81
N ALA A 71 11.16 -5.76 56.31
CA ALA A 71 12.49 -5.19 56.56
C ALA A 71 13.43 -5.58 55.38
N PRO A 72 14.60 -4.91 55.18
CA PRO A 72 15.56 -5.21 54.10
C PRO A 72 16.54 -6.34 54.48
N PRO A 73 17.05 -7.12 53.50
CA PRO A 73 18.48 -7.00 53.22
C PRO A 73 18.96 -7.35 51.79
N SER A 74 20.19 -6.90 51.54
CA SER A 74 21.26 -7.47 50.69
C SER A 74 21.44 -6.89 49.28
N PRO A 75 22.47 -6.03 49.06
CA PRO A 75 22.85 -5.59 47.73
C PRO A 75 23.63 -6.73 47.04
N SER A 76 22.89 -7.56 46.29
CA SER A 76 23.50 -8.39 45.25
C SER A 76 23.84 -7.46 44.09
N ALA A 77 25.13 -7.20 43.89
CA ALA A 77 25.60 -6.48 42.71
C ALA A 77 25.34 -7.34 41.47
N GLU A 78 24.13 -7.25 40.92
CA GLU A 78 23.86 -7.61 39.53
C GLU A 78 24.62 -6.61 38.66
N GLU A 79 25.75 -7.04 38.13
CA GLU A 79 26.37 -6.43 36.96
C GLU A 79 25.36 -6.50 35.82
N SER A 80 24.45 -5.52 35.80
CA SER A 80 23.51 -5.24 34.74
C SER A 80 24.32 -4.93 33.49
N SER A 81 24.65 -5.98 32.76
CA SER A 81 25.13 -5.89 31.39
C SER A 81 23.98 -5.35 30.55
N THR A 82 23.85 -4.02 30.52
CA THR A 82 22.90 -3.32 29.66
C THR A 82 23.35 -3.57 28.24
N THR A 83 22.80 -4.62 27.62
CA THR A 83 22.90 -4.82 26.18
C THR A 83 22.18 -3.64 25.56
N ALA A 84 22.93 -2.64 25.09
CA ALA A 84 22.37 -1.48 24.44
C ALA A 84 21.55 -1.96 23.25
N THR A 85 20.26 -1.65 23.25
CA THR A 85 19.41 -1.87 22.07
C THR A 85 19.98 -1.01 20.95
N PRO A 86 20.32 -1.59 19.78
CA PRO A 86 20.87 -0.82 18.67
C PRO A 86 19.88 0.26 18.26
N GLU A 87 20.40 1.47 18.02
CA GLU A 87 19.60 2.59 17.52
C GLU A 87 19.06 2.25 16.12
N PRO A 88 17.80 2.56 15.80
CA PRO A 88 17.23 2.26 14.50
C PRO A 88 17.95 3.04 13.38
N GLU A 89 18.37 2.34 12.33
CA GLU A 89 19.08 2.93 11.20
C GLU A 89 18.11 3.28 10.05
N PHE A 90 18.31 4.45 9.44
CA PHE A 90 17.58 4.87 8.23
C PHE A 90 18.21 4.28 6.96
N ALA A 91 17.40 4.11 5.92
CA ALA A 91 17.87 3.69 4.61
C ALA A 91 18.87 4.70 4.03
N VAL A 92 19.98 4.19 3.51
CA VAL A 92 21.02 4.99 2.85
C VAL A 92 20.70 5.12 1.37
N ALA A 93 20.79 6.34 0.82
CA ALA A 93 20.57 6.58 -0.59
C ALA A 93 21.63 5.88 -1.47
N PRO A 94 21.23 5.10 -2.49
CA PRO A 94 22.17 4.57 -3.47
C PRO A 94 22.90 5.67 -4.24
N ALA A 95 24.15 5.41 -4.62
CA ALA A 95 24.99 6.38 -5.33
C ALA A 95 24.51 6.70 -6.76
N ALA A 96 23.96 5.70 -7.47
CA ALA A 96 23.38 5.93 -8.79
C ALA A 96 22.11 6.78 -8.67
N GLN A 97 21.94 7.74 -9.58
CA GLN A 97 20.84 8.70 -9.56
C GLN A 97 20.11 8.63 -10.91
N LEU A 98 18.79 8.51 -10.85
CA LEU A 98 17.90 8.48 -12.01
C LEU A 98 16.77 9.49 -11.79
N ASP A 99 16.32 10.14 -12.86
CA ASP A 99 15.21 11.08 -12.83
C ASP A 99 14.05 10.49 -13.64
N ALA A 100 12.91 10.26 -12.99
CA ALA A 100 11.71 9.74 -13.62
C ALA A 100 10.83 10.85 -14.21
N GLY A 101 11.12 12.13 -13.94
CA GLY A 101 10.32 13.27 -14.38
C GLY A 101 9.14 13.57 -13.45
N VAL A 102 8.08 14.16 -13.98
CA VAL A 102 6.92 14.62 -13.19
C VAL A 102 5.76 13.64 -13.30
N VAL A 103 5.31 13.12 -12.16
CA VAL A 103 4.11 12.28 -12.05
C VAL A 103 2.86 13.15 -11.91
N ALA A 104 1.82 12.85 -12.69
CA ALA A 104 0.52 13.50 -12.59
C ALA A 104 -0.60 12.50 -12.90
N ALA A 105 -1.84 12.86 -12.55
CA ALA A 105 -3.02 12.04 -12.85
C ALA A 105 -3.15 11.82 -14.36
N GLY A 106 -3.39 10.56 -14.76
CA GLY A 106 -3.45 10.11 -16.14
C GLY A 106 -2.12 10.19 -16.89
N ALA A 107 -1.00 10.44 -16.20
CA ALA A 107 0.34 10.60 -16.77
C ALA A 107 1.37 9.83 -15.93
N PRO A 108 1.37 8.49 -16.00
CA PRO A 108 2.40 7.68 -15.36
C PRO A 108 3.78 7.96 -15.98
N VAL A 109 4.82 7.75 -15.19
CA VAL A 109 6.21 7.80 -15.66
C VAL A 109 6.89 6.46 -15.41
N THR A 110 7.77 6.07 -16.31
CA THR A 110 8.52 4.81 -16.20
C THR A 110 10.01 5.10 -16.31
N VAL A 111 10.78 4.49 -15.43
CA VAL A 111 12.24 4.55 -15.41
C VAL A 111 12.79 3.13 -15.31
N GLN A 112 13.95 2.90 -15.91
CA GLN A 112 14.64 1.62 -15.91
C GLN A 112 16.03 1.79 -15.33
N GLY A 113 16.54 0.75 -14.68
CA GLY A 113 17.89 0.73 -14.14
C GLY A 113 18.44 -0.68 -14.02
N ASP A 114 19.69 -0.75 -13.57
CA ASP A 114 20.39 -2.00 -13.25
C ASP A 114 21.16 -1.78 -11.95
N GLY A 115 20.93 -2.65 -10.96
CA GLY A 115 21.52 -2.52 -9.63
C GLY A 115 20.85 -1.43 -8.75
N PRO A 116 21.47 -1.06 -7.62
CA PRO A 116 20.93 -0.06 -6.70
C PRO A 116 20.89 1.35 -7.30
N ALA A 117 19.79 2.08 -7.12
CA ALA A 117 19.64 3.47 -7.56
C ALA A 117 18.68 4.29 -6.70
N THR A 118 18.98 5.58 -6.58
CA THR A 118 18.02 6.59 -6.16
C THR A 118 17.25 7.07 -7.39
N VAL A 119 15.92 7.03 -7.34
CA VAL A 119 15.05 7.56 -8.38
C VAL A 119 14.36 8.81 -7.83
N SER A 120 14.70 9.98 -8.37
CA SER A 120 14.00 11.23 -8.09
C SER A 120 12.82 11.44 -9.04
N PHE A 121 11.79 12.13 -8.59
CA PHE A 121 10.62 12.47 -9.40
C PHE A 121 9.93 13.72 -8.86
N GLY A 122 9.46 14.59 -9.73
CA GLY A 122 8.48 15.62 -9.34
C GLY A 122 7.08 15.02 -9.24
N ARG A 123 6.19 15.67 -8.50
CA ARG A 123 4.76 15.32 -8.48
C ARG A 123 3.88 16.55 -8.64
N ALA A 124 2.76 16.39 -9.33
CA ALA A 124 1.62 17.27 -9.16
C ALA A 124 1.01 17.07 -7.76
N LEU A 125 -0.11 17.75 -7.45
CA LEU A 125 -0.87 17.54 -6.21
C LEU A 125 -1.59 16.17 -6.21
N VAL A 126 -0.81 15.09 -6.27
CA VAL A 126 -1.27 13.70 -6.35
C VAL A 126 -0.51 12.84 -5.34
N ARG A 127 -1.15 11.77 -4.88
CA ARG A 127 -0.49 10.70 -4.13
C ARG A 127 0.11 9.70 -5.10
N ILE A 128 1.25 9.14 -4.76
CA ILE A 128 2.04 8.29 -5.65
C ILE A 128 1.91 6.81 -5.28
N VAL A 129 1.72 5.99 -6.30
CA VAL A 129 1.84 4.53 -6.28
C VAL A 129 3.02 4.14 -7.15
N ALA A 130 3.78 3.15 -6.72
CA ALA A 130 4.92 2.62 -7.46
C ALA A 130 4.68 1.16 -7.83
N THR A 131 4.93 0.78 -9.08
CA THR A 131 5.06 -0.61 -9.50
C THR A 131 6.52 -0.88 -9.85
N LEU A 132 7.13 -1.85 -9.18
CA LEU A 132 8.50 -2.28 -9.47
C LEU A 132 8.46 -3.68 -10.06
N ASP A 133 8.92 -3.80 -11.31
CA ASP A 133 9.19 -5.06 -12.00
C ASP A 133 10.69 -5.35 -11.94
N CYS A 134 11.05 -6.35 -11.13
CA CYS A 134 12.39 -6.87 -10.93
C CYS A 134 12.44 -8.35 -11.38
N SER A 135 11.71 -8.71 -12.44
CA SER A 135 11.68 -10.08 -12.99
C SER A 135 13.04 -10.56 -13.51
N GLY A 136 13.94 -9.64 -13.86
CA GLY A 136 15.33 -9.93 -14.23
C GLY A 136 16.33 -9.90 -13.06
N CYS A 137 15.87 -9.60 -11.84
CA CYS A 137 16.75 -9.44 -10.69
C CYS A 137 17.12 -10.77 -10.05
N THR A 138 18.26 -10.75 -9.38
CA THR A 138 18.79 -11.83 -8.55
C THR A 138 19.02 -11.32 -7.12
N GLY A 139 18.90 -12.20 -6.13
CA GLY A 139 19.14 -11.81 -4.73
C GLY A 139 18.07 -10.87 -4.17
N PRO A 140 18.38 -10.15 -3.07
CA PRO A 140 17.42 -9.27 -2.40
C PRO A 140 16.94 -8.12 -3.29
N VAL A 141 15.65 -7.80 -3.18
CA VAL A 141 15.02 -6.65 -3.83
C VAL A 141 14.26 -5.84 -2.79
N SER A 142 14.41 -4.52 -2.79
CA SER A 142 13.57 -3.64 -1.99
C SER A 142 13.33 -2.29 -2.66
N LEU A 143 12.14 -1.73 -2.44
CA LEU A 143 11.85 -0.31 -2.71
C LEU A 143 11.71 0.40 -1.37
N ASN A 144 12.56 1.39 -1.13
CA ASN A 144 12.62 2.14 0.11
C ASN A 144 12.59 3.67 -0.14
N GLY A 145 12.72 4.49 0.91
CA GLY A 145 12.75 5.95 0.80
C GLY A 145 13.59 6.61 1.90
N PRO A 146 13.90 7.91 1.76
CA PRO A 146 14.81 8.67 2.64
C PRO A 146 14.47 8.62 4.13
N ASP A 147 13.19 8.64 4.47
CA ASP A 147 12.72 8.77 5.85
C ASP A 147 12.21 7.46 6.44
N ARG A 148 12.64 6.33 5.87
CA ARG A 148 12.22 5.00 6.30
C ARG A 148 13.39 4.22 6.90
N LEU A 149 13.06 3.44 7.93
CA LEU A 149 14.01 2.59 8.62
C LEU A 149 14.42 1.40 7.74
N VAL A 150 15.64 0.93 7.95
CA VAL A 150 16.07 -0.37 7.44
C VAL A 150 15.15 -1.45 8.03
N GLY A 151 14.54 -2.27 7.16
CA GLY A 151 13.55 -3.28 7.54
C GLY A 151 12.09 -2.84 7.40
N ASP A 152 11.80 -1.55 7.20
CA ASP A 152 10.45 -1.05 6.93
C ASP A 152 10.35 -0.47 5.50
N ALA A 153 10.74 -1.26 4.50
CA ALA A 153 10.64 -0.86 3.09
C ALA A 153 9.18 -0.69 2.62
N PHE A 154 8.96 -0.04 1.48
CA PHE A 154 7.63 0.02 0.84
C PHE A 154 7.20 -1.38 0.42
N GLY A 155 8.12 -2.10 -0.22
CA GLY A 155 8.03 -3.53 -0.52
C GLY A 155 9.43 -4.13 -0.56
N ALA A 156 9.55 -5.41 -0.20
CA ALA A 156 10.79 -6.16 -0.24
C ALA A 156 10.54 -7.65 -0.49
N GLY A 157 11.54 -8.31 -1.07
CA GLY A 157 11.50 -9.74 -1.39
C GLY A 157 12.83 -10.23 -1.97
N THR A 158 12.80 -11.39 -2.62
CA THR A 158 13.95 -11.95 -3.35
C THR A 158 13.61 -12.06 -4.83
N GLY A 159 14.52 -11.63 -5.70
CA GLY A 159 14.39 -11.70 -7.14
C GLY A 159 14.29 -13.14 -7.66
N PRO A 160 13.50 -13.42 -8.70
CA PRO A 160 12.67 -12.48 -9.45
C PRO A 160 11.48 -11.99 -8.63
N TRP A 161 11.20 -10.68 -8.66
CA TRP A 161 10.21 -10.06 -7.79
C TRP A 161 9.43 -8.97 -8.53
N SER A 162 8.15 -8.81 -8.21
CA SER A 162 7.35 -7.68 -8.69
C SER A 162 6.30 -7.32 -7.66
N GLY A 163 5.94 -6.03 -7.58
CA GLY A 163 4.94 -5.57 -6.63
C GLY A 163 4.45 -4.16 -6.92
N THR A 164 3.27 -3.85 -6.42
CA THR A 164 2.70 -2.49 -6.41
C THR A 164 2.62 -1.98 -4.97
N MET A 165 3.17 -0.80 -4.69
CA MET A 165 3.30 -0.26 -3.35
C MET A 165 2.82 1.18 -3.28
N LEU A 166 2.16 1.51 -2.18
CA LEU A 166 1.79 2.87 -1.85
C LEU A 166 3.03 3.55 -1.27
N VAL A 167 3.60 4.51 -1.99
CA VAL A 167 4.83 5.19 -1.56
C VAL A 167 4.52 6.46 -0.78
N ASP A 168 3.41 7.13 -1.08
CA ASP A 168 3.12 8.49 -0.59
C ASP A 168 1.69 8.58 -0.03
N PHE A 169 1.51 8.18 1.23
CA PHE A 169 0.21 8.31 1.92
C PHE A 169 0.30 8.98 3.30
N LEU A 170 1.34 8.68 4.08
CA LEU A 170 1.48 9.17 5.47
C LEU A 170 2.73 10.02 5.72
N SER A 171 3.69 9.98 4.81
CA SER A 171 4.92 10.75 4.90
C SER A 171 4.96 11.71 3.73
N THR A 172 5.55 12.88 3.95
CA THR A 172 6.24 13.59 2.87
C THR A 172 7.42 12.71 2.50
N VAL A 173 7.20 11.63 1.75
CA VAL A 173 8.33 11.05 1.01
C VAL A 173 8.95 12.24 0.30
N GLY A 174 10.26 12.40 0.48
CA GLY A 174 11.00 13.24 -0.46
C GLY A 174 10.59 12.81 -1.88
N ASP A 175 10.77 13.73 -2.82
CA ASP A 175 10.53 13.52 -4.25
C ASP A 175 11.55 12.50 -4.85
N GLN A 176 11.74 11.36 -4.16
CA GLN A 176 12.70 10.30 -4.39
C GLN A 176 12.33 8.96 -3.70
N VAL A 177 12.69 7.85 -4.33
CA VAL A 177 12.67 6.48 -3.77
C VAL A 177 14.02 5.80 -4.00
N TYR A 178 14.34 4.79 -3.20
CA TYR A 178 15.57 3.99 -3.32
C TYR A 178 15.22 2.59 -3.79
N VAL A 179 15.76 2.18 -4.93
CA VAL A 179 15.71 0.80 -5.41
C VAL A 179 17.00 0.12 -4.98
N GLU A 180 16.88 -0.97 -4.23
CA GLU A 180 17.98 -1.89 -3.91
C GLU A 180 17.70 -3.21 -4.61
N ALA A 181 18.51 -3.58 -5.60
CA ALA A 181 18.36 -4.81 -6.37
C ALA A 181 19.70 -5.21 -7.00
N THR A 182 19.82 -6.47 -7.43
CA THR A 182 20.93 -6.91 -8.30
C THR A 182 20.38 -7.39 -9.64
N GLY A 183 20.66 -6.65 -10.72
CA GLY A 183 20.14 -6.92 -12.06
C GLY A 183 19.17 -5.84 -12.55
N PRO A 184 18.58 -6.04 -13.75
CA PRO A 184 17.74 -5.05 -14.40
C PRO A 184 16.35 -4.98 -13.79
N TRP A 185 15.81 -3.77 -13.70
CA TRP A 185 14.48 -3.50 -13.19
C TRP A 185 13.79 -2.36 -13.95
N THR A 186 12.46 -2.33 -13.87
CA THR A 186 11.60 -1.25 -14.35
C THR A 186 10.74 -0.75 -13.20
N LEU A 187 10.72 0.57 -12.97
CA LEU A 187 9.89 1.23 -11.99
C LEU A 187 8.89 2.15 -12.71
N GLU A 188 7.61 1.95 -12.45
CA GLU A 188 6.53 2.85 -12.88
C GLU A 188 6.00 3.61 -11.67
N LEU A 189 5.84 4.93 -11.81
CA LEU A 189 5.25 5.81 -10.80
C LEU A 189 4.00 6.46 -11.40
N PHE A 190 2.89 6.41 -10.67
CA PHE A 190 1.61 6.93 -11.16
C PHE A 190 0.74 7.45 -10.02
N ALA A 191 -0.32 8.20 -10.35
CA ALA A 191 -1.20 8.77 -9.35
C ALA A 191 -2.12 7.70 -8.75
N LEU A 192 -2.34 7.75 -7.44
CA LEU A 192 -3.28 6.87 -6.74
C LEU A 192 -4.69 6.93 -7.35
N ASP A 193 -5.09 8.11 -7.80
CA ASP A 193 -6.41 8.34 -8.39
C ASP A 193 -6.57 7.68 -9.78
N ASP A 194 -5.48 7.16 -10.36
CA ASP A 194 -5.51 6.37 -11.60
C ASP A 194 -5.78 4.88 -11.34
N LEU A 195 -5.81 4.43 -10.07
CA LEU A 195 -6.16 3.06 -9.74
C LEU A 195 -7.66 2.79 -9.97
N PRO A 196 -8.03 1.61 -10.49
CA PRO A 196 -9.42 1.24 -10.66
C PRO A 196 -10.11 1.02 -9.31
N LEU A 197 -11.38 1.42 -9.24
CA LEU A 197 -12.25 1.11 -8.10
C LEU A 197 -12.59 -0.38 -8.10
N THR A 198 -12.47 -1.01 -6.93
CA THR A 198 -12.79 -2.42 -6.67
C THR A 198 -14.09 -2.48 -5.87
N GLU A 199 -15.17 -2.96 -6.50
CA GLU A 199 -16.51 -2.98 -5.90
C GLU A 199 -16.94 -4.36 -5.37
N GLY A 200 -16.12 -5.40 -5.52
CA GLY A 200 -16.46 -6.77 -5.13
C GLY A 200 -15.25 -7.59 -4.70
N PRO A 201 -15.46 -8.89 -4.39
CA PRO A 201 -14.39 -9.79 -3.99
C PRO A 201 -13.25 -9.81 -5.01
N THR A 202 -12.02 -9.68 -4.53
CA THR A 202 -10.80 -9.71 -5.34
C THR A 202 -9.70 -10.50 -4.64
N SER A 203 -8.76 -11.03 -5.40
CA SER A 203 -7.63 -11.80 -4.89
C SER A 203 -6.41 -11.61 -5.77
N GLY A 204 -5.23 -11.80 -5.19
CA GLY A 204 -3.97 -11.70 -5.90
C GLY A 204 -2.81 -12.29 -5.12
N THR A 205 -1.60 -12.01 -5.61
CA THR A 205 -0.33 -12.43 -5.02
C THR A 205 0.61 -11.25 -4.91
N GLY A 206 1.51 -11.28 -3.94
CA GLY A 206 2.53 -10.24 -3.79
C GLY A 206 1.96 -8.90 -3.27
N HIS A 207 2.82 -7.89 -3.25
CA HIS A 207 2.47 -6.55 -2.79
C HIS A 207 1.50 -5.89 -3.78
N SER A 208 0.44 -5.27 -3.26
CA SER A 208 -0.60 -4.67 -4.09
C SER A 208 -1.21 -3.42 -3.45
N VAL A 209 -1.79 -2.55 -4.27
CA VAL A 209 -2.59 -1.41 -3.81
C VAL A 209 -3.95 -1.47 -4.49
N LEU A 210 -5.00 -1.39 -3.70
CA LEU A 210 -6.39 -1.40 -4.16
C LEU A 210 -7.08 -0.11 -3.74
N VAL A 211 -8.03 0.34 -4.56
CA VAL A 211 -9.03 1.33 -4.15
C VAL A 211 -10.35 0.57 -4.01
N LEU A 212 -10.81 0.40 -2.78
CA LEU A 212 -12.08 -0.27 -2.48
C LEU A 212 -13.21 0.75 -2.55
N GLY A 213 -14.23 0.41 -3.34
CA GLY A 213 -15.51 1.10 -3.39
C GLY A 213 -16.56 0.35 -2.56
N GLY A 214 -17.71 0.98 -2.36
CA GLY A 214 -18.84 0.37 -1.66
C GLY A 214 -19.57 1.35 -0.75
N GLY A 215 -20.76 0.94 -0.28
CA GLY A 215 -21.56 1.65 0.73
C GLY A 215 -21.48 1.01 2.12
N THR A 216 -20.57 0.05 2.31
CA THR A 216 -20.32 -0.66 3.56
C THR A 216 -19.25 0.05 4.40
N THR A 217 -19.17 -0.31 5.67
CA THR A 217 -18.10 0.10 6.57
C THR A 217 -17.18 -1.09 6.78
N GLY A 218 -16.06 -1.13 6.06
CA GLY A 218 -15.02 -2.13 6.20
C GLY A 218 -14.91 -3.14 5.07
N PHE A 219 -13.95 -4.06 5.20
CA PHE A 219 -13.72 -5.17 4.26
C PHE A 219 -13.17 -6.39 5.01
N ALA A 220 -13.42 -7.59 4.49
CA ALA A 220 -12.76 -8.81 4.94
C ALA A 220 -11.43 -8.98 4.17
N PHE A 221 -10.34 -9.23 4.89
CA PHE A 221 -9.02 -9.54 4.35
C PHE A 221 -8.57 -10.92 4.80
N HIS A 222 -8.14 -11.74 3.85
CA HIS A 222 -7.54 -13.03 4.12
C HIS A 222 -6.20 -13.12 3.39
N CYS A 223 -5.17 -13.62 4.05
CA CYS A 223 -3.82 -13.71 3.52
C CYS A 223 -3.19 -15.07 3.83
N ARG A 224 -2.30 -15.52 2.94
CA ARG A 224 -1.44 -16.69 3.14
C ARG A 224 0.00 -16.26 2.82
N PRO A 225 0.81 -15.92 3.82
CA PRO A 225 2.19 -15.51 3.58
C PRO A 225 3.03 -16.68 3.08
N VAL A 226 4.19 -16.39 2.50
CA VAL A 226 5.24 -17.41 2.33
C VAL A 226 5.91 -17.71 3.67
N ASP A 227 6.51 -18.90 3.81
CA ASP A 227 7.13 -19.32 5.07
C ASP A 227 8.12 -18.28 5.62
N GLY A 228 7.91 -17.87 6.88
CA GLY A 228 8.76 -16.90 7.57
C GLY A 228 8.43 -15.42 7.28
N GLU A 229 7.34 -15.14 6.56
CA GLU A 229 6.83 -13.79 6.31
C GLU A 229 5.54 -13.52 7.13
N THR A 230 5.26 -12.24 7.42
CA THR A 230 3.98 -11.79 7.95
C THR A 230 3.18 -11.01 6.89
N CYS A 231 1.87 -11.20 6.88
CA CYS A 231 0.97 -10.40 6.05
C CYS A 231 0.61 -9.09 6.74
N ARG A 232 0.52 -8.01 5.96
CA ARG A 232 0.03 -6.71 6.44
C ARG A 232 -0.86 -6.03 5.41
N ALA A 233 -1.97 -5.45 5.87
CA ALA A 233 -2.80 -4.54 5.09
C ALA A 233 -2.91 -3.20 5.83
N ASN A 234 -2.64 -2.10 5.15
CA ASN A 234 -2.87 -0.75 5.68
C ASN A 234 -4.00 -0.11 4.89
N SER A 235 -5.03 0.40 5.56
CA SER A 235 -6.22 1.00 4.94
C SER A 235 -6.35 2.48 5.25
N TYR A 236 -6.91 3.25 4.31
CA TYR A 236 -7.07 4.68 4.45
C TYR A 236 -8.31 5.23 3.72
N THR A 237 -9.08 6.10 4.35
CA THR A 237 -10.26 6.73 3.72
C THR A 237 -9.85 7.80 2.68
N LEU A 238 -10.62 7.92 1.58
CA LEU A 238 -10.28 8.82 0.47
C LEU A 238 -10.75 10.28 0.62
N THR A 239 -11.69 10.59 1.51
CA THR A 239 -12.45 11.86 1.60
C THR A 239 -11.67 13.10 2.10
N GLY A 240 -10.35 13.09 2.04
CA GLY A 240 -9.52 14.29 2.20
C GLY A 240 -9.27 14.77 3.63
N ALA A 241 -9.92 14.20 4.64
CA ALA A 241 -9.44 14.22 6.02
C ALA A 241 -8.81 12.86 6.31
N GLY A 242 -7.50 12.76 6.12
CA GLY A 242 -6.76 11.51 6.36
C GLY A 242 -6.91 11.10 7.81
N THR A 243 -7.74 10.10 8.08
CA THR A 243 -7.76 9.40 9.35
C THR A 243 -7.03 8.08 9.13
N ILE A 244 -5.94 7.87 9.87
CA ILE A 244 -5.22 6.59 9.89
C ILE A 244 -6.08 5.63 10.72
N ALA A 245 -6.85 4.77 10.07
CA ALA A 245 -7.55 3.65 10.71
C ALA A 245 -6.98 2.34 10.14
N GLY A 246 -6.36 1.53 10.99
CA GLY A 246 -5.83 0.21 10.63
C GLY A 246 -4.32 0.10 10.81
N ALA A 247 -3.88 0.09 12.07
CA ALA A 247 -2.58 -0.46 12.45
C ALA A 247 -2.85 -1.72 13.27
N SER A 248 -2.63 -2.90 12.70
CA SER A 248 -2.24 -4.05 13.52
C SER A 248 -1.55 -5.11 12.69
N SER A 249 -0.45 -5.56 13.27
CA SER A 249 0.50 -6.58 12.84
C SER A 249 -0.11 -7.98 12.88
N GLU A 250 0.34 -8.83 11.94
CA GLU A 250 0.20 -10.29 11.97
C GLU A 250 -1.23 -10.81 11.73
N ILE A 251 -1.66 -10.75 10.48
CA ILE A 251 -2.89 -11.41 10.03
C ILE A 251 -2.52 -12.82 9.56
N GLU A 252 -2.64 -13.81 10.45
CA GLU A 252 -2.56 -15.24 10.09
C GLU A 252 -3.94 -15.86 9.76
N GLU A 253 -5.05 -15.12 9.93
CA GLU A 253 -6.41 -15.60 9.63
C GLU A 253 -7.33 -14.47 9.12
N THR A 254 -8.44 -14.82 8.45
CA THR A 254 -9.43 -13.85 7.93
C THR A 254 -9.79 -12.80 8.98
N THR A 255 -9.58 -11.53 8.66
CA THR A 255 -9.86 -10.40 9.56
C THR A 255 -10.76 -9.38 8.87
N THR A 256 -11.75 -8.88 9.60
CA THR A 256 -12.55 -7.73 9.15
C THR A 256 -11.85 -6.44 9.57
N VAL A 257 -11.65 -5.53 8.62
CA VAL A 257 -11.04 -4.23 8.83
C VAL A 257 -12.12 -3.16 8.71
N ASP A 258 -12.40 -2.45 9.80
CA ASP A 258 -13.36 -1.36 9.82
C ASP A 258 -12.75 -0.08 9.21
N VAL A 259 -13.27 0.35 8.06
CA VAL A 259 -12.87 1.58 7.38
C VAL A 259 -14.05 2.16 6.61
N GLU A 260 -14.16 3.49 6.55
CA GLU A 260 -15.17 4.14 5.71
C GLU A 260 -14.77 4.01 4.24
N LEU A 261 -15.66 3.44 3.42
CA LEU A 261 -15.45 3.35 1.99
C LEU A 261 -15.95 4.65 1.30
N PRO A 262 -15.27 5.12 0.24
CA PRO A 262 -14.18 4.44 -0.46
C PRO A 262 -12.83 4.61 0.26
N ALA A 263 -12.02 3.54 0.22
CA ALA A 263 -10.74 3.46 0.93
C ALA A 263 -9.63 2.91 0.04
N VAL A 264 -8.39 3.28 0.34
CA VAL A 264 -7.17 2.74 -0.28
C VAL A 264 -6.62 1.67 0.65
N VAL A 265 -6.27 0.51 0.10
CA VAL A 265 -5.68 -0.60 0.85
C VAL A 265 -4.34 -0.96 0.25
N GLY A 266 -3.26 -0.78 1.01
CA GLY A 266 -1.91 -1.25 0.68
C GLY A 266 -1.61 -2.59 1.33
N ILE A 267 -1.49 -3.63 0.52
CA ILE A 267 -1.22 -5.02 0.91
C ILE A 267 0.28 -5.28 0.79
N LYS A 268 0.90 -5.73 1.88
CA LYS A 268 2.30 -6.13 1.96
C LYS A 268 2.41 -7.61 2.30
N THR A 269 2.77 -8.41 1.31
CA THR A 269 3.09 -9.84 1.42
C THR A 269 3.75 -10.28 0.11
N ASN A 270 4.52 -11.36 0.13
CA ASN A 270 4.97 -12.09 -1.06
C ASN A 270 4.08 -13.31 -1.36
N GLY A 271 3.10 -13.60 -0.50
CA GLY A 271 2.14 -14.70 -0.62
C GLY A 271 0.82 -14.33 -1.32
N GLU A 272 -0.22 -15.12 -1.07
CA GLU A 272 -1.56 -14.95 -1.63
C GLU A 272 -2.44 -14.10 -0.71
N TRP A 273 -3.37 -13.33 -1.29
CA TRP A 273 -4.35 -12.56 -0.53
C TRP A 273 -5.70 -12.49 -1.22
N SER A 274 -6.74 -12.19 -0.45
CA SER A 274 -8.08 -11.86 -0.93
C SER A 274 -8.71 -10.76 -0.08
N VAL A 275 -9.52 -9.91 -0.72
CA VAL A 275 -10.24 -8.79 -0.13
C VAL A 275 -11.71 -8.87 -0.57
N THR A 276 -12.64 -8.65 0.35
CA THR A 276 -14.08 -8.52 0.05
C THR A 276 -14.62 -7.26 0.74
N PRO A 277 -15.00 -6.21 -0.02
CA PRO A 277 -15.64 -4.99 0.52
C PRO A 277 -17.01 -5.24 1.18
#